data_AF-G5C726-F1
#
_entry.id   AF-G5C726-F1
#
_cell.length_a   1.000
_cell.length_b   1.000
_cell.length_c   1.000
_cell.angle_alpha   90.00
_cell.angle_beta   90.00
_cell.angle_gamma   90.00
#
_symmetry.space_group_name_H-M   'P 1'
#
loop_
_entity.id
_entity.type
_entity.pdbx_description
1 polymer ?
#
loop_
_entity_poly.entity_id
_entity_poly.type
_entity_poly.pdbx_seq_one_letter_code
_entity_poly.pdbx_strand_id
1 'polypeptide(L)'
;MFKRNCSRNGGSETDKKLRENLRDTRNSLFTGDTLGAGHFSFQKPLLVLVDRNIDLATPLHHTWTYQALLHDVLDFHLNRVNLEESLGVENSPAGARPKRKNKKSYDLTPVDKFWQKHEGSPFPEVAESVQEELEYYRAQEDEIKRLKSIMELEGEDEGAISILSDNTAKLTSAVSSLPELLEKNRLIDLHTNVVTAVLEHIKARKLDVYFEYEEKIMSKTTLDKSLLDIVSDPDAGTLEDKMRLFLI
;
A
#
# COMPACT_ATOMS: atom_id res chain seq x y z
N MET A 1 -5.77 -25.65 -30.87
CA MET A 1 -7.21 -25.50 -31.20
C MET A 1 -8.08 -25.21 -29.98
N PHE A 2 -7.76 -25.69 -28.77
CA PHE A 2 -8.57 -25.48 -27.55
C PHE A 2 -8.58 -24.04 -26.99
N LYS A 3 -7.46 -23.30 -27.02
CA LYS A 3 -7.36 -21.95 -26.42
C LYS A 3 -8.17 -20.84 -27.12
N ARG A 4 -8.42 -20.96 -28.44
CA ARG A 4 -9.26 -19.99 -29.17
C ARG A 4 -10.75 -20.10 -28.83
N ASN A 5 -11.20 -21.23 -28.26
CA ASN A 5 -12.62 -21.42 -27.93
C ASN A 5 -13.00 -20.81 -26.59
N CYS A 6 -12.13 -20.81 -25.57
CA CYS A 6 -12.48 -20.24 -24.25
C CYS A 6 -12.66 -18.72 -24.27
N SER A 7 -11.78 -17.97 -24.95
CA SER A 7 -11.91 -16.50 -25.04
C SER A 7 -13.14 -16.10 -25.86
N ARG A 8 -13.44 -16.86 -26.93
CA ARG A 8 -14.63 -16.65 -27.77
C ARG A 8 -15.94 -17.02 -27.05
N ASN A 9 -15.92 -18.05 -26.20
CA ASN A 9 -17.07 -18.47 -25.40
C ASN A 9 -17.30 -17.57 -24.19
N GLY A 10 -16.26 -17.12 -23.49
CA GLY A 10 -16.42 -16.23 -22.32
C GLY A 10 -17.03 -14.87 -22.69
N GLY A 11 -16.55 -14.26 -23.78
CA GLY A 11 -17.13 -13.00 -24.28
C GLY A 11 -18.57 -13.16 -24.77
N SER A 12 -18.87 -14.24 -25.50
CA SER A 12 -20.22 -14.49 -26.03
C SER A 12 -21.22 -14.94 -24.97
N GLU A 13 -20.79 -15.69 -23.95
CA GLU A 13 -21.64 -16.09 -22.83
C GLU A 13 -21.94 -14.89 -21.92
N THR A 14 -20.96 -14.01 -21.69
CA THR A 14 -21.17 -12.76 -20.95
C THR A 14 -22.06 -11.80 -21.72
N ASP A 15 -21.84 -11.64 -23.04
CA ASP A 15 -22.73 -10.87 -23.93
C ASP A 15 -24.15 -11.44 -23.93
N LYS A 16 -24.33 -12.76 -23.98
CA LYS A 16 -25.65 -13.40 -23.90
C LYS A 16 -26.33 -13.12 -22.56
N LYS A 17 -25.63 -13.30 -21.43
CA LYS A 17 -26.14 -13.01 -20.08
C LYS A 17 -26.48 -11.53 -19.89
N LEU A 18 -25.66 -10.63 -20.44
CA LEU A 18 -25.90 -9.17 -20.42
C LEU A 18 -27.10 -8.80 -21.28
N ARG A 19 -27.24 -9.37 -22.49
CA ARG A 19 -28.40 -9.15 -23.36
C ARG A 19 -29.70 -9.68 -22.75
N GLU A 20 -29.65 -10.83 -22.09
CA GLU A 20 -30.80 -11.39 -21.38
C GLU A 20 -31.20 -10.49 -20.20
N ASN A 21 -30.23 -9.99 -19.40
CA ASN A 21 -30.50 -9.05 -18.31
C ASN A 21 -31.00 -7.68 -18.79
N LEU A 22 -30.44 -7.13 -19.87
CA LEU A 22 -30.86 -5.82 -20.42
C LEU A 22 -32.22 -5.87 -21.13
N ARG A 23 -32.66 -7.05 -21.60
CA ARG A 23 -34.01 -7.25 -22.12
C ARG A 23 -35.06 -7.27 -21.01
N ASP A 24 -34.67 -7.60 -19.79
CA ASP A 24 -35.53 -7.49 -18.62
C ASP A 24 -35.62 -6.02 -18.20
N THR A 25 -36.65 -5.35 -18.71
CA THR A 25 -36.96 -3.93 -18.43
C THR A 25 -37.19 -3.63 -16.95
N ARG A 26 -37.37 -4.65 -16.10
CA ARG A 26 -37.46 -4.50 -14.63
C ARG A 26 -36.10 -4.35 -13.96
N ASN A 27 -35.01 -4.77 -14.61
CA ASN A 27 -33.63 -4.71 -14.11
C ASN A 27 -32.78 -3.62 -14.81
N SER A 28 -33.41 -2.69 -15.52
CA SER A 28 -32.69 -1.74 -16.35
C SER A 28 -32.03 -0.62 -15.53
N LEU A 29 -30.84 -0.90 -15.00
CA LEU A 29 -29.98 0.03 -14.27
C LEU A 29 -29.59 1.29 -15.08
N PHE A 30 -29.80 1.27 -16.40
CA PHE A 30 -29.46 2.36 -17.32
C PHE A 30 -30.68 3.07 -17.93
N THR A 31 -31.89 2.73 -17.49
CA THR A 31 -33.13 3.32 -18.06
C THR A 31 -34.18 3.68 -17.00
N GLY A 32 -33.87 3.61 -15.70
CA GLY A 32 -34.79 3.91 -14.60
C GLY A 32 -34.60 5.28 -13.95
N ASP A 33 -35.45 6.23 -14.35
CA ASP A 33 -36.19 7.17 -13.49
C ASP A 33 -35.46 8.17 -12.54
N THR A 34 -34.42 8.85 -13.01
CA THR A 34 -33.98 10.15 -12.46
C THR A 34 -34.14 11.30 -13.47
N LEU A 35 -35.21 11.26 -14.27
CA LEU A 35 -35.57 12.34 -15.19
C LEU A 35 -36.29 13.49 -14.45
N GLY A 36 -35.59 14.09 -13.50
CA GLY A 36 -35.75 15.52 -13.20
C GLY A 36 -34.98 16.29 -14.27
N ALA A 37 -35.72 17.00 -15.12
CA ALA A 37 -35.29 17.99 -16.12
C ALA A 37 -33.76 18.12 -16.41
N GLY A 38 -33.33 17.59 -17.55
CA GLY A 38 -32.21 18.19 -18.31
C GLY A 38 -30.89 17.42 -18.43
N HIS A 39 -30.70 16.28 -17.75
CA HIS A 39 -29.47 15.50 -17.87
C HIS A 39 -29.71 14.16 -18.58
N PHE A 40 -29.72 14.17 -19.92
CA PHE A 40 -29.52 12.95 -20.69
C PHE A 40 -28.07 12.49 -20.51
N SER A 41 -27.83 11.44 -19.72
CA SER A 41 -26.52 10.79 -19.68
C SER A 41 -26.34 9.94 -20.95
N PHE A 42 -25.81 10.55 -22.02
CA PHE A 42 -25.46 9.87 -23.28
C PHE A 42 -24.26 8.92 -23.17
N GLN A 43 -23.73 8.67 -21.98
CA GLN A 43 -22.59 7.78 -21.79
C GLN A 43 -23.06 6.32 -21.72
N LYS A 44 -22.99 5.63 -22.87
CA LYS A 44 -23.10 4.18 -22.91
C LYS A 44 -21.84 3.58 -22.28
N PRO A 45 -21.94 2.79 -21.20
CA PRO A 45 -20.77 2.15 -20.61
C PRO A 45 -20.17 1.15 -21.61
N LEU A 46 -18.84 1.20 -21.76
CA LEU A 46 -18.08 0.26 -22.58
C LEU A 46 -17.42 -0.78 -21.68
N LEU A 47 -17.76 -2.06 -21.90
CA LEU A 47 -17.06 -3.18 -21.28
C LEU A 47 -15.98 -3.68 -22.25
N VAL A 48 -14.71 -3.54 -21.88
CA VAL A 48 -13.59 -4.09 -22.64
C VAL A 48 -13.14 -5.39 -21.98
N LEU A 49 -13.20 -6.49 -22.73
CA LEU A 49 -12.69 -7.78 -22.30
C LEU A 49 -11.33 -8.01 -22.97
N VAL A 50 -10.29 -8.11 -22.16
CA VAL A 50 -8.91 -8.27 -22.62
C VAL A 50 -8.37 -9.59 -22.10
N ASP A 51 -7.72 -10.35 -22.97
CA ASP A 51 -6.96 -11.54 -22.58
C ASP A 51 -5.54 -11.11 -22.22
N ARG A 52 -4.95 -11.72 -21.19
CA ARG A 52 -3.59 -11.39 -20.70
C ARG A 52 -2.51 -11.64 -21.75
N ASN A 53 -2.81 -12.39 -22.81
CA ASN A 53 -1.90 -12.61 -23.93
C ASN A 53 -1.48 -11.33 -24.68
N ILE A 54 -2.19 -10.21 -24.50
CA ILE A 54 -1.81 -8.93 -25.11
C ILE A 54 -0.55 -8.33 -24.46
N ASP A 55 -0.32 -8.66 -23.19
CA ASP A 55 0.77 -8.10 -22.39
C ASP A 55 1.17 -9.06 -21.26
N LEU A 56 2.27 -9.77 -21.48
CA LEU A 56 2.88 -10.68 -20.53
C LEU A 56 4.03 -10.03 -19.74
N ALA A 57 4.47 -8.83 -20.13
CA ALA A 57 5.61 -8.16 -19.51
C ALA A 57 5.19 -7.41 -18.25
N THR A 58 4.09 -6.65 -18.30
CA THR A 58 3.57 -5.89 -17.15
C THR A 58 3.38 -6.72 -15.87
N PRO A 59 2.86 -7.97 -15.93
CA PRO A 59 2.69 -8.79 -14.72
C PRO A 59 3.99 -9.33 -14.13
N LEU A 60 5.05 -9.40 -14.95
CA LEU A 60 6.36 -9.89 -14.54
C LEU A 60 7.28 -8.73 -14.11
N HIS A 61 6.99 -7.52 -14.56
CA HIS A 61 7.74 -6.32 -14.21
C HIS A 61 7.77 -6.11 -12.70
N HIS A 62 8.94 -5.77 -12.15
CA HIS A 62 9.04 -5.23 -10.82
C HIS A 62 8.43 -3.82 -10.83
N THR A 63 7.46 -3.60 -9.96
CA THR A 63 6.78 -2.32 -9.86
C THR A 63 7.46 -1.43 -8.83
N TRP A 64 7.35 -0.10 -9.00
CA TRP A 64 7.95 0.87 -8.08
C TRP A 64 6.92 1.72 -7.29
N THR A 65 5.63 1.38 -7.38
CA THR A 65 4.58 2.05 -6.63
C THR A 65 4.30 1.35 -5.30
N TYR A 66 3.77 2.09 -4.32
CA TYR A 66 3.59 1.58 -2.96
C TYR A 66 2.73 0.31 -2.90
N GLN A 67 1.50 0.34 -3.43
CA GLN A 67 0.60 -0.81 -3.41
C GLN A 67 1.17 -2.03 -4.14
N ALA A 68 1.81 -1.81 -5.29
CA ALA A 68 2.31 -2.90 -6.10
C ALA A 68 3.54 -3.56 -5.46
N LEU A 69 4.44 -2.78 -4.84
CA LEU A 69 5.54 -3.32 -4.05
C LEU A 69 5.04 -4.10 -2.83
N LEU A 70 4.02 -3.62 -2.13
CA LEU A 70 3.41 -4.35 -1.03
C LEU A 70 2.92 -5.73 -1.48
N HIS A 71 2.25 -5.79 -2.63
CA HIS A 71 1.78 -7.03 -3.21
C HIS A 71 2.93 -7.95 -3.66
N ASP A 72 4.02 -7.39 -4.15
CA ASP A 72 5.13 -8.15 -4.74
C ASP A 72 6.10 -8.70 -3.69
N VAL A 73 6.35 -7.96 -2.60
CA VAL A 73 7.38 -8.31 -1.62
C VAL A 73 6.84 -8.75 -0.27
N LEU A 74 5.59 -8.42 0.07
CA LEU A 74 4.95 -8.79 1.32
C LEU A 74 3.76 -9.71 1.10
N ASP A 75 3.32 -10.38 2.16
CA ASP A 75 2.07 -11.17 2.14
C ASP A 75 0.86 -10.22 2.23
N PHE A 76 0.47 -9.68 1.08
CA PHE A 76 -0.65 -8.75 0.93
C PHE A 76 -1.86 -9.41 0.28
N HIS A 77 -2.90 -9.65 1.07
CA HIS A 77 -4.14 -10.29 0.61
C HIS A 77 -5.36 -9.59 1.22
N LEU A 78 -6.39 -9.33 0.42
CA LEU A 78 -7.65 -8.71 0.89
C LEU A 78 -7.42 -7.40 1.67
N ASN A 79 -6.53 -6.54 1.18
CA ASN A 79 -6.14 -5.29 1.83
C ASN A 79 -5.50 -5.47 3.22
N ARG A 80 -4.88 -6.63 3.48
CA ARG A 80 -4.19 -6.95 4.73
C ARG A 80 -2.75 -7.35 4.44
N VAL A 81 -1.82 -6.72 5.14
CA VAL A 81 -0.39 -7.04 5.10
C VAL A 81 -0.02 -7.85 6.33
N ASN A 82 0.55 -9.04 6.14
CA ASN A 82 1.12 -9.83 7.24
C ASN A 82 2.64 -9.63 7.27
N LEU A 83 3.16 -8.99 8.33
CA LEU A 83 4.59 -8.88 8.58
C LEU A 83 5.04 -9.99 9.53
N GLU A 84 6.05 -10.76 9.11
CA GLU A 84 6.75 -11.66 10.02
C GLU A 84 7.81 -10.86 10.80
N GLU A 85 7.57 -10.63 12.09
CA GLU A 85 8.56 -9.99 12.95
C GLU A 85 9.67 -11.00 13.22
N SER A 86 10.79 -10.86 12.50
CA SER A 86 12.01 -11.63 12.74
C SER A 86 12.67 -11.09 14.00
N LEU A 87 12.15 -11.48 15.17
CA LEU A 87 12.82 -11.24 16.45
C LEU A 87 14.17 -11.96 16.43
N GLY A 88 15.23 -11.24 16.07
CA GLY A 88 16.64 -11.52 16.38
C GLY A 88 17.16 -12.90 15.97
N VAL A 89 18.28 -12.91 15.26
CA VAL A 89 19.16 -14.09 15.20
C VAL A 89 19.71 -14.33 16.61
N GLU A 90 18.94 -15.02 17.45
CA GLU A 90 19.40 -15.55 18.73
C GLU A 90 19.44 -17.06 18.59
N ASN A 91 20.67 -17.56 18.44
CA ASN A 91 21.09 -18.95 18.48
C ASN A 91 20.28 -19.74 19.53
N SER A 92 19.20 -20.38 19.08
CA SER A 92 18.45 -21.28 19.94
C SER A 92 19.18 -22.63 19.96
N PRO A 93 19.54 -23.17 21.13
CA PRO A 93 20.22 -24.45 21.22
C PRO A 93 19.35 -25.56 20.62
N ALA A 94 19.99 -26.49 19.92
CA ALA A 94 19.36 -27.60 19.23
C ALA A 94 18.45 -28.39 20.20
N GLY A 95 17.13 -28.32 19.99
CA GLY A 95 16.15 -29.16 20.70
C GLY A 95 14.86 -28.49 21.19
N ALA A 96 14.71 -27.16 21.13
CA ALA A 96 13.48 -26.49 21.55
C ALA A 96 12.45 -26.40 20.41
N ARG A 97 11.17 -26.69 20.71
CA ARG A 97 10.00 -26.51 19.81
C ARG A 97 10.09 -25.17 19.05
N PRO A 98 9.71 -25.12 17.76
CA PRO A 98 9.76 -23.88 16.99
C PRO A 98 8.92 -22.81 17.70
N LYS A 99 9.57 -21.74 18.18
CA LYS A 99 8.89 -20.55 18.69
C LYS A 99 7.99 -20.03 17.56
N ARG A 100 6.70 -19.87 17.84
CA ARG A 100 5.74 -19.28 16.91
C ARG A 100 6.27 -17.91 16.52
N LYS A 101 6.60 -17.72 15.23
CA LYS A 101 6.87 -16.41 14.65
C LYS A 101 5.64 -15.54 14.94
N ASN A 102 5.82 -14.44 15.67
CA ASN A 102 4.73 -13.49 15.88
C ASN A 102 4.49 -12.78 14.56
N LYS A 103 3.35 -13.08 13.92
CA LYS A 103 2.90 -12.38 12.72
C LYS A 103 2.08 -11.17 13.16
N LYS A 104 2.52 -9.97 12.81
CA LYS A 104 1.72 -8.75 12.95
C LYS A 104 0.96 -8.54 11.66
N SER A 105 -0.35 -8.41 11.78
CA SER A 105 -1.26 -8.17 10.67
C SER A 105 -1.70 -6.71 10.68
N TYR A 106 -1.60 -6.06 9.54
CA TYR A 106 -2.00 -4.66 9.34
C TYR A 106 -3.09 -4.59 8.29
N ASP A 107 -4.20 -3.92 8.60
CA ASP A 107 -5.31 -3.73 7.68
C ASP A 107 -5.21 -2.35 7.03
N LEU A 108 -5.09 -2.32 5.70
CA LEU A 108 -5.04 -1.13 4.86
C LEU A 108 -6.46 -0.81 4.37
N THR A 109 -7.19 -0.01 5.15
CA THR A 109 -8.59 0.27 4.84
C THR A 109 -8.75 1.51 3.94
N PRO A 110 -9.82 1.60 3.13
CA PRO A 110 -10.13 2.80 2.37
C PRO A 110 -10.51 4.01 3.23
N VAL A 111 -10.50 3.89 4.56
CA VAL A 111 -10.72 5.01 5.50
C VAL A 111 -9.38 5.68 5.82
N ASP A 112 -8.28 4.97 5.63
CA ASP A 112 -6.93 5.48 5.82
C ASP A 112 -6.63 6.53 4.74
N LYS A 113 -6.44 7.77 5.19
CA LYS A 113 -6.15 8.91 4.32
C LYS A 113 -4.75 8.83 3.72
N PHE A 114 -3.79 8.27 4.46
CA PHE A 114 -2.43 8.10 3.96
C PHE A 114 -2.43 7.09 2.82
N TRP A 115 -3.07 5.93 3.05
CA TRP A 115 -3.22 4.89 2.02
C TRP A 115 -3.91 5.41 0.76
N GLN A 116 -5.07 6.07 0.87
CA GLN A 116 -5.80 6.61 -0.28
C GLN A 116 -4.98 7.61 -1.11
N LYS A 117 -4.13 8.40 -0.45
CA LYS A 117 -3.30 9.40 -1.12
C LYS A 117 -2.10 8.79 -1.82
N HIS A 118 -1.49 7.77 -1.21
CA HIS A 118 -0.17 7.27 -1.60
C HIS A 118 -0.15 5.83 -2.15
N GLU A 119 -1.27 5.11 -2.23
CA GLU A 119 -1.31 3.72 -2.75
C GLU A 119 -0.70 3.58 -4.15
N GLY A 120 -0.94 4.57 -5.03
CA GLY A 120 -0.41 4.62 -6.39
C GLY A 120 0.89 5.43 -6.54
N SER A 121 1.38 6.06 -5.48
CA SER A 121 2.58 6.91 -5.55
C SER A 121 3.86 6.08 -5.67
N PRO A 122 4.92 6.61 -6.29
CA PRO A 122 6.25 6.00 -6.28
C PRO A 122 6.77 5.80 -4.85
N PHE A 123 7.41 4.67 -4.60
CA PHE A 123 7.89 4.31 -3.26
C PHE A 123 8.79 5.35 -2.58
N PRO A 124 9.74 6.02 -3.27
CA PRO A 124 10.56 7.05 -2.65
C PRO A 124 9.73 8.21 -2.07
N GLU A 125 8.70 8.67 -2.80
CA GLU A 125 7.80 9.74 -2.33
C GLU A 125 7.00 9.30 -1.10
N VAL A 126 6.58 8.03 -1.06
CA VAL A 126 5.86 7.47 0.09
C VAL A 126 6.79 7.37 1.31
N ALA A 127 8.04 6.92 1.13
CA ALA A 127 9.00 6.84 2.22
C ALA A 127 9.30 8.22 2.83
N GLU A 128 9.46 9.25 1.99
CA GLU A 128 9.61 10.64 2.44
C GLU A 128 8.36 11.14 3.18
N SER A 129 7.17 10.88 2.63
CA SER A 129 5.90 11.31 3.23
C SER A 129 5.63 10.64 4.59
N VAL A 130 5.94 9.35 4.74
CA VAL A 130 5.86 8.66 6.04
C VAL A 130 6.80 9.29 7.05
N GLN A 131 8.04 9.59 6.63
CA GLN A 131 9.04 10.20 7.51
C GLN A 131 8.61 11.59 7.98
N GLU A 132 8.08 12.43 7.08
CA GLU A 132 7.55 13.76 7.41
C GLU A 132 6.37 13.67 8.39
N GLU A 133 5.40 12.76 8.15
CA GLU A 133 4.27 12.58 9.07
C GLU A 133 4.70 12.05 10.44
N LEU A 134 5.69 11.15 10.50
CA LEU A 134 6.25 10.64 11.74
C LEU A 134 6.95 11.74 12.55
N GLU A 135 7.73 12.60 11.91
CA GLU A 135 8.40 13.74 12.54
C GLU A 135 7.40 14.78 13.06
N TYR A 136 6.40 15.12 12.24
CA TYR A 136 5.32 16.01 12.64
C TYR A 136 4.55 15.47 13.86
N TYR A 137 4.25 14.18 13.87
CA TYR A 137 3.53 13.55 14.97
C TYR A 137 4.38 13.50 16.26
N ARG A 138 5.68 13.18 16.17
CA ARG A 138 6.60 13.24 17.32
C ARG A 138 6.65 14.63 17.95
N ALA A 139 6.68 15.69 17.13
CA ALA A 139 6.65 17.07 17.62
C ALA A 139 5.34 17.39 18.37
N GLN A 140 4.19 16.87 17.92
CA GLN A 140 2.92 17.04 18.64
C GLN A 140 2.90 16.27 19.97
N GLU A 141 3.39 15.03 20.00
CA GLU A 141 3.47 14.26 21.25
C GLU A 141 4.36 14.96 22.29
N ASP A 142 5.49 15.51 21.87
CA ASP A 142 6.41 16.21 22.76
C ASP A 142 5.79 17.49 23.32
N GLU A 143 5.00 18.21 22.52
CA GLU A 143 4.24 19.37 23.01
C GLU A 143 3.16 18.97 24.02
N ILE A 144 2.43 17.87 23.78
CA ILE A 144 1.43 17.36 24.74
C ILE A 144 2.10 16.92 26.06
N LYS A 145 3.24 16.22 25.97
CA LYS A 145 4.04 15.83 27.15
C LYS A 145 4.54 17.05 27.92
N ARG A 146 5.00 18.09 27.21
CA ARG A 146 5.42 19.36 27.80
C ARG A 146 4.27 20.08 28.51
N LEU A 147 3.10 20.19 27.87
CA LEU A 147 1.91 20.80 28.48
C LEU A 147 1.45 20.05 29.73
N LYS A 148 1.50 18.72 29.71
CA LYS A 148 1.20 17.88 30.89
C LYS A 148 2.20 18.12 32.03
N SER A 149 3.50 18.19 31.73
CA SER A 149 4.56 18.41 32.72
C SER A 149 4.45 19.78 33.41
N ILE A 150 4.12 20.83 32.66
CA ILE A 150 3.91 22.18 33.22
C ILE A 150 2.76 22.18 34.24
N MET A 151 1.65 21.47 33.97
CA MET A 151 0.54 21.34 34.92
C MET A 151 0.90 20.57 36.19
N GLU A 152 1.71 19.50 36.09
CA GLU A 152 2.12 18.70 37.24
C GLU A 152 3.06 19.46 38.18
N LEU A 153 3.80 20.46 37.68
CA LEU A 153 4.75 21.27 38.44
C LEU A 153 4.14 22.55 39.04
N GLU A 154 3.06 23.08 38.48
CA GLU A 154 2.47 24.38 38.89
C GLU A 154 1.35 24.26 39.94
N GLY A 155 1.20 23.09 40.58
CA GLY A 155 0.25 22.88 41.69
C GLY A 155 0.54 23.67 42.99
N GLU A 156 1.57 24.51 43.03
CA GLU A 156 2.03 25.19 44.25
C GLU A 156 2.19 26.73 44.17
N ASP A 157 2.02 27.40 43.02
CA ASP A 157 2.23 28.86 42.93
C ASP A 157 1.02 29.64 42.38
N GLU A 158 0.49 30.54 43.22
CA GLU A 158 -0.83 31.21 43.12
C GLU A 158 -0.85 32.38 42.10
N GLY A 159 0.24 32.60 41.35
CA GLY A 159 0.43 33.74 40.44
C GLY A 159 0.10 33.53 38.95
N ALA A 160 -0.27 32.32 38.52
CA ALA A 160 -0.28 31.93 37.09
C ALA A 160 -1.65 31.91 36.37
N ILE A 161 -2.70 32.56 36.91
CA ILE A 161 -4.10 32.41 36.44
C ILE A 161 -4.32 32.71 34.94
N SER A 162 -3.57 33.66 34.37
CA SER A 162 -3.64 34.00 32.93
C SER A 162 -3.04 32.91 32.03
N ILE A 163 -1.89 32.36 32.42
CA ILE A 163 -1.18 31.28 31.72
C ILE A 163 -1.95 29.96 31.87
N LEU A 164 -2.59 29.76 33.03
CA LEU A 164 -3.45 28.61 33.32
C LEU A 164 -4.70 28.56 32.43
N SER A 165 -5.33 29.68 32.10
CA SER A 165 -6.54 29.68 31.26
C SER A 165 -6.27 29.20 29.83
N ASP A 166 -5.21 29.72 29.20
CA ASP A 166 -4.84 29.35 27.83
C ASP A 166 -4.28 27.91 27.76
N ASN A 167 -3.50 27.49 28.76
CA ASN A 167 -3.00 26.12 28.83
C ASN A 167 -4.11 25.11 29.15
N THR A 168 -5.05 25.44 30.05
CA THR A 168 -6.22 24.60 30.36
C THR A 168 -7.14 24.46 29.15
N ALA A 169 -7.34 25.52 28.36
CA ALA A 169 -8.10 25.45 27.11
C ALA A 169 -7.41 24.56 26.06
N LYS A 170 -6.09 24.71 25.89
CA LYS A 170 -5.28 23.84 25.01
C LYS A 170 -5.32 22.38 25.46
N LEU A 171 -5.24 22.11 26.75
CA LEU A 171 -5.33 20.76 27.30
C LEU A 171 -6.73 20.17 27.19
N THR A 172 -7.78 20.94 27.42
CA THR A 172 -9.16 20.46 27.22
C THR A 172 -9.41 20.09 25.76
N SER A 173 -8.87 20.89 24.84
CA SER A 173 -8.87 20.60 23.39
C SER A 173 -8.05 19.34 23.07
N ALA A 174 -6.83 19.24 23.58
CA ALA A 174 -5.96 18.07 23.38
C ALA A 174 -6.58 16.79 23.96
N VAL A 175 -7.18 16.84 25.15
CA VAL A 175 -7.89 15.70 25.77
C VAL A 175 -9.08 15.27 24.92
N SER A 176 -9.79 16.22 24.30
CA SER A 176 -10.90 15.93 23.39
C SER A 176 -10.43 15.29 22.07
N SER A 177 -9.23 15.64 21.59
CA SER A 177 -8.62 15.09 20.37
C SER A 177 -7.70 13.88 20.60
N LEU A 178 -7.44 13.48 21.85
CA LEU A 178 -6.59 12.32 22.17
C LEU A 178 -6.99 11.04 21.43
N PRO A 179 -8.28 10.65 21.33
CA PRO A 179 -8.65 9.44 20.58
C PRO A 179 -8.30 9.52 19.09
N GLU A 180 -8.42 10.71 18.49
CA GLU A 180 -8.07 10.94 17.09
C GLU A 180 -6.54 10.89 16.88
N LEU A 181 -5.78 11.47 17.81
CA LEU A 181 -4.32 11.42 17.80
C LEU A 181 -3.80 9.99 17.97
N LEU A 182 -4.40 9.18 18.85
CA LEU A 182 -4.03 7.78 19.03
C LEU A 182 -4.30 6.94 17.78
N GLU A 183 -5.43 7.15 17.11
CA GLU A 183 -5.71 6.44 15.86
C GLU A 183 -4.78 6.90 14.74
N LYS A 184 -4.48 8.21 14.63
CA LYS A 184 -3.47 8.70 13.69
C LYS A 184 -2.09 8.11 13.97
N ASN A 185 -1.70 7.99 15.24
CA ASN A 185 -0.45 7.33 15.63
C ASN A 185 -0.40 5.88 15.15
N ARG A 186 -1.48 5.14 15.40
CA ARG A 186 -1.60 3.73 14.97
C ARG A 186 -1.42 3.58 13.45
N LEU A 187 -1.96 4.49 12.65
CA LEU A 187 -1.82 4.49 11.19
C LEU A 187 -0.40 4.87 10.75
N ILE A 188 0.23 5.87 11.38
CA ILE A 188 1.62 6.27 11.09
C ILE A 188 2.57 5.12 11.44
N ASP A 189 2.42 4.49 12.60
CA ASP A 189 3.21 3.33 13.01
C ASP A 189 3.01 2.16 12.04
N LEU A 190 1.77 1.91 11.59
CA LEU A 190 1.48 0.91 10.57
C LEU A 190 2.28 1.17 9.30
N HIS A 191 2.18 2.37 8.72
CA HIS A 191 2.86 2.69 7.47
C HIS A 191 4.38 2.72 7.62
N THR A 192 4.90 3.16 8.77
CA THR A 192 6.33 3.13 9.10
C THR A 192 6.86 1.69 9.12
N ASN A 193 6.15 0.78 9.78
CA ASN A 193 6.51 -0.64 9.83
C ASN A 193 6.45 -1.29 8.44
N VAL A 194 5.39 -1.02 7.67
CA VAL A 194 5.22 -1.56 6.32
C VAL A 194 6.30 -1.02 5.37
N VAL A 195 6.54 0.29 5.34
CA VAL A 195 7.57 0.91 4.48
C VAL A 195 8.95 0.40 4.83
N THR A 196 9.25 0.23 6.13
CA THR A 196 10.53 -0.31 6.58
C THR A 196 10.71 -1.76 6.11
N ALA A 197 9.68 -2.60 6.25
CA ALA A 197 9.72 -3.98 5.76
C ALA A 197 9.91 -4.05 4.23
N VAL A 198 9.21 -3.21 3.46
CA VAL A 198 9.41 -3.12 2.00
C VAL A 198 10.84 -2.69 1.68
N LEU A 199 11.38 -1.67 2.38
CA LEU A 199 12.73 -1.19 2.17
C LEU A 199 13.79 -2.26 2.45
N GLU A 200 13.59 -3.09 3.48
CA GLU A 200 14.44 -4.25 3.76
C GLU A 200 14.43 -5.26 2.61
N HIS A 201 13.25 -5.59 2.06
CA HIS A 201 13.14 -6.48 0.90
C HIS A 201 13.78 -5.89 -0.36
N ILE A 202 13.59 -4.60 -0.63
CA ILE A 202 14.23 -3.90 -1.75
C ILE A 202 15.76 -4.01 -1.63
N LYS A 203 16.32 -3.71 -0.45
CA LYS A 203 17.78 -3.78 -0.22
C LYS A 203 18.32 -5.21 -0.31
N ALA A 204 17.63 -6.17 0.28
CA ALA A 204 18.06 -7.57 0.30
C ALA A 204 18.08 -8.19 -1.10
N ARG A 205 17.12 -7.82 -1.96
CA ARG A 205 16.99 -8.35 -3.33
C ARG A 205 17.60 -7.42 -4.40
N LYS A 206 18.01 -6.20 -4.03
CA LYS A 206 18.44 -5.14 -4.96
C LYS A 206 17.40 -4.85 -6.06
N LEU A 207 16.14 -4.73 -5.66
CA LEU A 207 15.01 -4.57 -6.60
C LEU A 207 15.07 -3.27 -7.40
N ASP A 208 15.73 -2.24 -6.87
CA ASP A 208 16.05 -1.00 -7.56
C ASP A 208 16.83 -1.26 -8.86
N VAL A 209 17.79 -2.19 -8.81
CA VAL A 209 18.61 -2.56 -9.97
C VAL A 209 17.81 -3.37 -11.00
N TYR A 210 16.98 -4.30 -10.53
CA TYR A 210 16.10 -5.08 -11.42
C TYR A 210 15.10 -4.18 -12.15
N PHE A 211 14.46 -3.25 -11.43
CA PHE A 211 13.56 -2.26 -12.02
C PHE A 211 14.25 -1.43 -13.10
N GLU A 212 15.47 -0.94 -12.85
CA GLU A 212 16.23 -0.17 -13.85
C GLU A 212 16.52 -0.99 -15.12
N TYR A 213 16.93 -2.25 -14.97
CA TYR A 213 17.19 -3.12 -16.11
C TYR A 213 15.94 -3.43 -16.91
N GLU A 214 14.82 -3.72 -16.25
CA GLU A 214 13.56 -4.02 -16.90
C GLU A 214 13.01 -2.80 -17.65
N GLU A 215 13.07 -1.60 -17.07
CA GLU A 215 12.70 -0.35 -17.76
C GLU A 215 13.56 -0.11 -19.01
N LYS A 216 14.86 -0.39 -18.93
CA LYS A 216 15.76 -0.33 -20.11
C LYS A 216 15.33 -1.34 -21.19
N ILE A 217 14.99 -2.57 -20.82
CA ILE A 217 14.54 -3.62 -21.76
C ILE A 217 13.20 -3.23 -22.40
N MET A 218 12.21 -2.82 -21.59
CA MET A 218 10.88 -2.43 -22.06
C MET A 218 10.91 -1.19 -22.95
N SER A 219 11.80 -0.23 -22.66
CA SER A 219 12.05 0.95 -23.51
C SER A 219 12.92 0.66 -24.74
N LYS A 220 13.40 -0.57 -24.93
CA LYS A 220 14.30 -1.01 -26.01
C LYS A 220 15.65 -0.31 -26.01
N THR A 221 16.12 0.07 -24.83
CA THR A 221 17.43 0.66 -24.59
C THR A 221 18.48 -0.44 -24.42
N THR A 222 19.75 -0.16 -24.77
CA THR A 222 20.85 -1.11 -24.57
C THR A 222 21.21 -1.24 -23.09
N LEU A 223 21.43 -2.46 -22.63
CA LEU A 223 21.94 -2.73 -21.29
C LEU A 223 23.46 -2.52 -21.22
N ASP A 224 23.93 -2.00 -20.08
CA ASP A 224 25.36 -1.76 -19.82
C ASP A 224 26.13 -3.06 -19.52
N LYS A 225 25.41 -4.11 -19.12
CA LYS A 225 25.93 -5.46 -18.83
C LYS A 225 25.14 -6.50 -19.62
N SER A 226 25.77 -7.65 -19.86
CA SER A 226 25.05 -8.80 -20.43
C SER A 226 23.98 -9.30 -19.46
N LEU A 227 22.81 -9.70 -19.98
CA LEU A 227 21.75 -10.32 -19.18
C LEU A 227 22.24 -11.55 -18.39
N LEU A 228 23.15 -12.33 -18.99
CA LEU A 228 23.74 -13.50 -18.31
C LEU A 228 24.55 -13.11 -17.08
N ASP A 229 25.25 -11.98 -17.12
CA ASP A 229 26.05 -11.50 -15.99
C ASP A 229 25.14 -11.02 -14.86
N ILE A 230 24.02 -10.37 -15.20
CA ILE A 230 23.02 -9.90 -14.23
C ILE A 230 22.35 -11.10 -13.55
N VAL A 231 21.88 -12.08 -14.31
CA VAL A 231 21.19 -13.27 -13.79
C VAL A 231 22.13 -14.15 -12.96
N SER A 232 23.43 -14.16 -13.28
CA SER A 232 24.42 -14.96 -12.57
C SER A 232 24.90 -14.34 -11.25
N ASP A 233 24.55 -13.09 -10.95
CA ASP A 233 24.96 -12.41 -9.72
C ASP A 233 24.37 -13.12 -8.48
N PRO A 234 25.19 -13.72 -7.60
CA PRO A 234 24.69 -14.41 -6.41
C PRO A 234 24.13 -13.45 -5.35
N ASP A 235 24.49 -12.16 -5.42
CA ASP A 235 24.17 -11.15 -4.40
C ASP A 235 22.96 -10.28 -4.81
N ALA A 236 22.28 -10.59 -5.91
CA ALA A 236 21.17 -9.80 -6.44
C ALA A 236 19.97 -10.67 -6.82
N GLY A 237 18.81 -10.35 -6.24
CA GLY A 237 17.53 -10.96 -6.55
C GLY A 237 17.38 -12.40 -6.07
N THR A 238 16.13 -12.83 -5.97
CA THR A 238 15.76 -14.23 -5.79
C THR A 238 15.83 -14.97 -7.13
N LEU A 239 15.67 -16.30 -7.08
CA LEU A 239 15.50 -17.09 -8.30
C LEU A 239 14.29 -16.61 -9.12
N GLU A 240 13.23 -16.18 -8.46
CA GLU A 240 12.03 -15.67 -9.12
C GLU A 240 12.32 -14.36 -9.85
N ASP A 241 13.04 -13.42 -9.23
CA ASP A 241 13.40 -12.12 -9.82
C ASP A 241 14.22 -12.28 -11.09
N LYS A 242 15.17 -13.22 -11.05
CA LYS A 242 16.00 -13.61 -12.19
C LYS A 242 15.18 -14.19 -13.33
N MET A 243 14.23 -15.06 -13.00
CA MET A 243 13.33 -15.66 -13.99
C MET A 243 12.39 -14.62 -14.60
N ARG A 244 11.89 -13.66 -13.79
CA ARG A 244 11.06 -12.55 -14.27
C ARG A 244 11.84 -11.69 -15.26
N LEU A 245 13.04 -11.24 -14.89
CA LEU A 245 13.91 -10.46 -15.75
C LEU A 245 14.24 -11.19 -17.07
N PHE A 246 14.45 -12.51 -17.03
CA PHE A 246 14.75 -13.29 -18.23
C PHE A 246 13.54 -13.45 -19.18
N LEU A 247 12.32 -13.43 -18.64
CA LEU A 247 11.09 -13.57 -19.41
C LEU A 247 10.63 -12.26 -20.06
N ILE A 248 11.06 -11.12 -19.50
CA ILE A 248 10.83 -9.76 -20.02
C ILE A 248 11.76 -9.49 -21.20
#